data_AF-A0A2N0DDW6-F1
#
_entry.id   AF-A0A2N0DDW6-F1
#
_cell.length_a   1.000
_cell.length_b   1.000
_cell.length_c   1.000
_cell.angle_alpha   90.00
_cell.angle_beta   90.00
_cell.angle_gamma   90.00
#
_symmetry.space_group_name_H-M   'P 1'
#
loop_
_entity.id
_entity.type
_entity.pdbx_description
1 polymer ?
#
loop_
_entity_poly.entity_id
_entity_poly.type
_entity_poly.pdbx_seq_one_letter_code
_entity_poly.pdbx_strand_id
1 'polypeptide(L)'
;MASIDEKHLEEKLTALESARTWSPRLVSKLESHIRSASDSELLRINPIKFATDKTLNEKEAIDLFLHAAALGLFDMTWILICPVCSCVIDSFRALKNLRSRCRCTHCHLDLVAALDDMIAITFTVNPAIRRIAYHDPQTLSAEDYLFRYRSAIEGLIPDGTPFVKVREMLNRGLAYIEPGKTTTLEIIAEGGALHGSSSDSDAGILFIVDPALPPGEQRIAIRVDLESSTPDTGTIAAGKVIFELSNVADRRFEFGILQLPPGIDRPPPLHFAPFLSGKRLLTTQTFRDLFRSEVIRGHEGLGVKDIALLFTDLKGSTALYDRIGDLNAFALVQQHFDRLQDVTVRHNGAIIKTIGDAVMAAFLRPADAVQAALDMRSEIASFNKRQPDKALILKIGVHKGAAIAVTLNERLDYFGQTVNIAARVQGLADADEIFVSQDVYDATGVRDGLAAFAVEPRTAQLRGVQQELPVFRVGAAA
;
A
#
# COMPACT_ATOMS: atom_id res chain seq x y z
N MET A 1 -28.50 15.81 0.27
CA MET A 1 -27.14 16.35 0.07
C MET A 1 -26.43 16.28 1.40
N ALA A 2 -25.25 15.64 1.46
CA ALA A 2 -24.41 15.69 2.65
C ALA A 2 -24.13 17.15 3.02
N SER A 3 -24.44 17.55 4.26
CA SER A 3 -24.08 18.88 4.74
C SER A 3 -22.57 18.91 4.95
N ILE A 4 -21.88 19.86 4.29
CA ILE A 4 -20.47 20.16 4.53
C ILE A 4 -20.42 21.13 5.72
N ASP A 5 -19.54 20.88 6.68
CA ASP A 5 -19.20 21.89 7.69
C ASP A 5 -18.20 22.87 7.07
N GLU A 6 -18.73 23.95 6.47
CA GLU A 6 -17.94 24.94 5.73
C GLU A 6 -16.86 25.59 6.60
N LYS A 7 -17.22 25.94 7.83
CA LYS A 7 -16.29 26.58 8.76
C LYS A 7 -15.14 25.62 9.09
N HIS A 8 -15.47 24.38 9.41
CA HIS A 8 -14.44 23.40 9.75
C HIS A 8 -13.56 23.06 8.54
N LEU A 9 -14.14 22.95 7.34
CA LEU A 9 -13.41 22.74 6.10
C LEU A 9 -12.42 23.88 5.84
N GLU A 10 -12.84 25.15 5.90
CA GLU A 10 -11.99 26.32 5.69
C GLU A 10 -10.83 26.40 6.70
N GLU A 11 -11.11 26.15 7.98
CA GLU A 11 -10.10 26.10 9.04
C GLU A 11 -9.02 25.05 8.73
N LYS A 12 -9.42 23.85 8.33
CA LYS A 12 -8.48 22.77 8.00
C LYS A 12 -7.72 23.01 6.71
N LEU A 13 -8.34 23.60 5.68
CA LEU A 13 -7.66 23.96 4.43
C LEU A 13 -6.60 25.04 4.67
N THR A 14 -6.89 26.05 5.48
CA THR A 14 -5.91 27.09 5.84
C THR A 14 -4.72 26.49 6.61
N ALA A 15 -4.99 25.57 7.54
CA ALA A 15 -3.94 24.82 8.24
C ALA A 15 -3.11 23.95 7.28
N LEU A 16 -3.75 23.34 6.29
CA LEU A 16 -3.08 22.54 5.26
C LEU A 16 -2.16 23.40 4.39
N GLU A 17 -2.62 24.56 3.92
CA GLU A 17 -1.81 25.53 3.16
C GLU A 17 -0.60 26.04 3.95
N SER A 18 -0.76 26.18 5.27
CA SER A 18 0.30 26.64 6.17
C SER A 18 1.29 25.53 6.56
N ALA A 19 0.94 24.26 6.38
CA ALA A 19 1.77 23.14 6.83
C ALA A 19 3.09 23.00 6.06
N ARG A 20 3.11 23.41 4.78
CA ARG A 20 4.29 23.48 3.92
C ARG A 20 3.95 24.24 2.64
N THR A 21 4.97 24.54 1.85
CA THR A 21 4.76 25.03 0.47
C THR A 21 4.23 23.91 -0.42
N TRP A 22 3.16 24.22 -1.15
CA TRP A 22 2.51 23.35 -2.13
C TRP A 22 2.62 23.94 -3.53
N SER A 23 2.59 23.08 -4.54
CA SER A 23 2.44 23.48 -5.94
C SER A 23 1.13 24.25 -6.15
N PRO A 24 1.12 25.23 -7.08
CA PRO A 24 -0.07 26.00 -7.37
C PRO A 24 -1.29 25.12 -7.66
N ARG A 25 -2.45 25.50 -7.10
CA ARG A 25 -3.75 24.82 -7.27
C ARG A 25 -3.87 23.42 -6.68
N LEU A 26 -2.85 22.90 -5.98
CA LEU A 26 -2.92 21.57 -5.39
C LEU A 26 -4.02 21.48 -4.32
N VAL A 27 -3.98 22.39 -3.33
CA VAL A 27 -4.98 22.44 -2.26
C VAL A 27 -6.37 22.78 -2.81
N SER A 28 -6.47 23.72 -3.76
CA SER A 28 -7.77 24.06 -4.38
C SER A 28 -8.39 22.89 -5.16
N LYS A 29 -7.58 22.00 -5.76
CA LYS A 29 -8.08 20.77 -6.40
C LYS A 29 -8.63 19.78 -5.37
N LEU A 30 -7.98 19.65 -4.21
CA LEU A 30 -8.48 18.83 -3.09
C LEU A 30 -9.79 19.40 -2.53
N GLU A 31 -9.84 20.70 -2.29
CA GLU A 31 -11.05 21.39 -1.84
C GLU A 31 -12.21 21.17 -2.81
N SER A 32 -11.99 21.42 -4.11
CA SER A 32 -12.99 21.21 -5.15
C SER A 32 -13.49 19.75 -5.16
N HIS A 33 -12.59 18.78 -4.95
CA HIS A 33 -12.95 17.37 -4.82
C HIS A 33 -13.85 17.12 -3.60
N ILE A 34 -13.49 17.61 -2.41
CA ILE A 34 -14.30 17.48 -1.19
C ILE A 34 -15.70 18.07 -1.39
N ARG A 35 -15.81 19.20 -2.08
CA ARG A 35 -17.07 19.92 -2.29
C ARG A 35 -17.98 19.27 -3.32
N SER A 36 -17.42 18.80 -4.44
CA SER A 36 -18.21 18.42 -5.62
C SER A 36 -18.32 16.92 -5.87
N ALA A 37 -17.40 16.11 -5.32
CA ALA A 37 -17.39 14.67 -5.56
C ALA A 37 -18.61 13.97 -4.95
N SER A 38 -19.01 12.85 -5.56
CA SER A 38 -20.01 11.95 -4.99
C SER A 38 -19.49 11.28 -3.70
N ASP A 39 -20.39 10.73 -2.90
CA ASP A 39 -20.03 10.02 -1.67
C ASP A 39 -19.07 8.84 -1.95
N SER A 40 -19.26 8.12 -3.06
CA SER A 40 -18.37 7.02 -3.46
C SER A 40 -16.97 7.49 -3.88
N GLU A 41 -16.85 8.69 -4.44
CA GLU A 41 -15.56 9.28 -4.80
C GLU A 41 -14.82 9.90 -3.60
N LEU A 42 -15.49 9.99 -2.44
CA LEU A 42 -14.91 10.39 -1.16
C LEU A 42 -14.66 9.21 -0.21
N LEU A 43 -15.04 8.00 -0.63
CA LEU A 43 -14.70 6.75 0.03
C LEU A 43 -13.35 6.25 -0.49
N ARG A 44 -12.44 5.91 0.42
CA ARG A 44 -11.20 5.19 0.12
C ARG A 44 -10.42 5.74 -1.08
N ILE A 45 -10.22 7.05 -1.11
CA ILE A 45 -9.47 7.71 -2.18
C ILE A 45 -8.05 7.14 -2.24
N ASN A 46 -7.66 6.71 -3.44
CA ASN A 46 -6.30 6.34 -3.78
C ASN A 46 -5.55 7.59 -4.27
N PRO A 47 -4.52 8.08 -3.55
CA PRO A 47 -3.82 9.32 -3.91
C PRO A 47 -3.05 9.21 -5.23
N ILE A 48 -2.63 8.01 -5.64
CA ILE A 48 -1.96 7.78 -6.94
C ILE A 48 -2.94 8.00 -8.09
N LYS A 49 -4.15 7.44 -7.95
CA LYS A 49 -5.23 7.67 -8.91
C LYS A 49 -5.64 9.15 -8.93
N PHE A 50 -5.82 9.76 -7.76
CA PHE A 50 -6.12 11.19 -7.66
C PHE A 50 -5.07 12.05 -8.38
N ALA A 51 -3.78 11.74 -8.19
CA ALA A 51 -2.70 12.45 -8.87
C ALA A 51 -2.81 12.32 -10.39
N THR A 52 -3.06 11.10 -10.88
CA THR A 52 -3.21 10.82 -12.31
C THR A 52 -4.40 11.58 -12.90
N ASP A 53 -5.59 11.42 -12.29
CA ASP A 53 -6.84 12.01 -12.77
C ASP A 53 -6.81 13.54 -12.77
N LYS A 54 -6.05 14.14 -11.84
CA LYS A 54 -5.91 15.60 -11.71
C LYS A 54 -4.62 16.15 -12.32
N THR A 55 -3.80 15.30 -12.97
CA THR A 55 -2.50 15.66 -13.57
C THR A 55 -1.58 16.38 -12.57
N LEU A 56 -1.32 15.72 -11.45
CA LEU A 56 -0.47 16.19 -10.35
C LEU A 56 0.76 15.31 -10.20
N ASN A 57 1.78 15.82 -9.52
CA ASN A 57 2.90 14.99 -9.10
C ASN A 57 2.44 13.96 -8.06
N GLU A 58 2.72 12.68 -8.28
CA GLU A 58 2.30 11.58 -7.40
C GLU A 58 2.77 11.75 -5.96
N LYS A 59 4.07 12.05 -5.77
CA LYS A 59 4.66 12.23 -4.43
C LYS A 59 3.97 13.36 -3.70
N GLU A 60 3.72 14.47 -4.39
CA GLU A 60 3.08 15.64 -3.81
C GLU A 60 1.61 15.36 -3.44
N ALA A 61 0.90 14.57 -4.24
CA ALA A 61 -0.45 14.12 -3.89
C ALA A 61 -0.44 13.20 -2.66
N ILE A 62 0.52 12.28 -2.55
CA ILE A 62 0.66 11.44 -1.34
C ILE A 62 0.92 12.33 -0.12
N ASP A 63 1.86 13.27 -0.19
CA ASP A 63 2.14 14.22 0.89
C ASP A 63 0.90 15.04 1.26
N LEU A 64 0.15 15.52 0.26
CA LEU A 64 -1.09 16.26 0.46
C LEU A 64 -2.10 15.47 1.30
N PHE A 65 -2.37 14.22 0.92
CA PHE A 65 -3.31 13.37 1.65
C PHE A 65 -2.81 13.01 3.06
N LEU A 66 -1.51 12.87 3.26
CA LEU A 66 -0.93 12.61 4.59
C LEU A 66 -1.07 13.81 5.52
N HIS A 67 -0.77 15.02 5.05
CA HIS A 67 -0.99 16.24 5.81
C HIS A 67 -2.49 16.47 6.06
N ALA A 68 -3.32 16.27 5.05
CA ALA A 68 -4.77 16.41 5.17
C ALA A 68 -5.33 15.41 6.21
N ALA A 69 -4.85 14.17 6.23
CA ALA A 69 -5.24 13.18 7.23
C ALA A 69 -4.76 13.56 8.65
N ALA A 70 -3.51 14.01 8.79
CA ALA A 70 -2.97 14.47 10.08
C ALA A 70 -3.76 15.66 10.65
N LEU A 71 -4.32 16.51 9.78
CA LEU A 71 -5.16 17.65 10.17
C LEU A 71 -6.63 17.27 10.41
N GLY A 72 -7.05 16.06 10.04
CA GLY A 72 -8.43 15.58 10.21
C GLY A 72 -9.37 15.90 9.04
N LEU A 73 -8.85 16.23 7.85
CA LEU A 73 -9.67 16.31 6.63
C LEU A 73 -10.11 14.93 6.13
N PHE A 74 -9.24 13.93 6.33
CA PHE A 74 -9.46 12.55 5.91
C PHE A 74 -9.10 11.56 7.02
N ASP A 75 -9.86 10.49 7.12
CA ASP A 75 -9.47 9.29 7.83
C ASP A 75 -8.58 8.44 6.91
N MET A 76 -7.31 8.24 7.28
CA MET A 76 -6.42 7.30 6.62
C MET A 76 -6.73 5.88 7.09
N THR A 77 -6.94 4.98 6.15
CA THR A 77 -7.24 3.57 6.43
C THR A 77 -6.39 2.66 5.58
N TRP A 78 -5.93 1.59 6.21
CA TRP A 78 -5.31 0.47 5.54
C TRP A 78 -6.41 -0.52 5.16
N ILE A 79 -6.38 -1.02 3.93
CA ILE A 79 -7.31 -2.05 3.45
C ILE A 79 -6.53 -3.23 2.91
N LEU A 80 -7.04 -4.42 3.17
CA LEU A 80 -6.50 -5.65 2.60
C LEU A 80 -7.42 -6.09 1.45
N ILE A 81 -6.85 -6.24 0.27
CA ILE A 81 -7.57 -6.56 -0.95
C ILE A 81 -7.28 -8.02 -1.36
N CYS A 82 -8.30 -8.75 -1.78
CA CYS A 82 -8.12 -10.10 -2.31
C CYS A 82 -7.57 -10.05 -3.74
N PRO A 83 -6.44 -10.73 -4.05
CA PRO A 83 -5.86 -10.73 -5.39
C PRO A 83 -6.71 -11.47 -6.45
N VAL A 84 -7.65 -12.31 -6.01
CA VAL A 84 -8.46 -13.16 -6.91
C VAL A 84 -9.80 -12.53 -7.24
N CYS A 85 -10.44 -11.85 -6.29
CA CYS A 85 -11.78 -11.29 -6.49
C CYS A 85 -11.89 -9.78 -6.24
N SER A 86 -10.80 -9.10 -5.91
CA SER A 86 -10.76 -7.67 -5.58
C SER A 86 -11.66 -7.27 -4.40
N CYS A 87 -12.14 -8.21 -3.59
CA CYS A 87 -12.88 -7.89 -2.37
C CYS A 87 -11.97 -7.23 -1.34
N VAL A 88 -12.49 -6.25 -0.61
CA VAL A 88 -11.84 -5.71 0.59
C VAL A 88 -12.14 -6.66 1.73
N ILE A 89 -11.13 -7.45 2.08
CA ILE A 89 -11.21 -8.50 3.11
C ILE A 89 -11.40 -7.84 4.47
N ASP A 90 -10.54 -6.87 4.77
CA ASP A 90 -10.51 -6.17 6.06
C ASP A 90 -10.07 -4.71 5.89
N SER A 91 -10.42 -3.87 6.87
CA SER A 91 -10.06 -2.45 6.91
C SER A 91 -9.72 -2.03 8.34
N PHE A 92 -8.58 -1.34 8.50
CA PHE A 92 -8.04 -0.99 9.81
C PHE A 92 -7.51 0.45 9.81
N ARG A 93 -7.73 1.14 10.93
CA ARG A 93 -7.29 2.54 11.16
C ARG A 93 -5.83 2.66 11.62
N ALA A 94 -5.21 1.56 12.03
CA ALA A 94 -3.86 1.56 12.55
C ALA A 94 -3.12 0.29 12.12
N LEU A 95 -1.84 0.42 11.79
CA LEU A 95 -0.98 -0.65 11.29
C LEU A 95 -0.87 -1.83 12.28
N LYS A 96 -0.97 -1.55 13.59
CA LYS A 96 -0.96 -2.58 14.65
C LYS A 96 -2.12 -3.59 14.59
N ASN A 97 -3.18 -3.27 13.83
CA ASN A 97 -4.35 -4.13 13.67
C ASN A 97 -4.25 -5.04 12.43
N LEU A 98 -3.25 -4.82 11.57
CA LEU A 98 -3.02 -5.66 10.40
C LEU A 98 -2.66 -7.09 10.84
N ARG A 99 -3.31 -8.08 10.21
CA ARG A 99 -3.01 -9.50 10.42
C ARG A 99 -2.17 -10.01 9.26
N SER A 100 -1.13 -10.79 9.57
CA SER A 100 -0.25 -11.40 8.57
C SER A 100 -0.92 -12.55 7.80
N ARG A 101 -1.98 -13.15 8.35
CA ARG A 101 -2.76 -14.22 7.71
C ARG A 101 -4.25 -13.90 7.74
N CYS A 102 -4.92 -14.21 6.65
CA CYS A 102 -6.33 -13.92 6.45
C CYS A 102 -6.93 -14.82 5.38
N ARG A 103 -8.22 -15.11 5.49
CA ARG A 103 -9.01 -15.81 4.48
C ARG A 103 -10.01 -14.84 3.86
N CYS A 104 -10.14 -14.84 2.54
CA CYS A 104 -11.18 -14.07 1.87
C CYS A 104 -12.51 -14.82 1.98
N THR A 105 -13.53 -14.25 2.62
CA THR A 105 -14.87 -14.86 2.77
C THR A 105 -15.61 -15.05 1.45
N HIS A 106 -15.28 -14.26 0.42
CA HIS A 106 -15.96 -14.32 -0.87
C HIS A 106 -15.45 -15.43 -1.80
N CYS A 107 -14.14 -15.68 -1.82
CA CYS A 107 -13.52 -16.67 -2.72
C CYS A 107 -12.70 -17.73 -1.98
N HIS A 108 -12.74 -17.72 -0.64
CA HIS A 108 -12.08 -18.65 0.29
C HIS A 108 -10.56 -18.79 0.15
N LEU A 109 -9.91 -17.79 -0.45
CA LEU A 109 -8.46 -17.77 -0.61
C LEU A 109 -7.77 -17.44 0.72
N ASP A 110 -6.87 -18.32 1.17
CA ASP A 110 -5.95 -18.05 2.26
C ASP A 110 -4.75 -17.25 1.77
N LEU A 111 -4.45 -16.17 2.48
CA LEU A 111 -3.45 -15.17 2.11
C LEU A 111 -2.47 -14.94 3.25
N VAL A 112 -1.21 -14.72 2.88
CA VAL A 112 -0.18 -14.16 3.77
C VAL A 112 0.07 -12.72 3.32
N ALA A 113 -0.29 -11.77 4.16
CA ALA A 113 -0.19 -10.36 3.85
C ALA A 113 1.27 -9.88 3.91
N ALA A 114 1.74 -9.26 2.83
CA ALA A 114 3.01 -8.54 2.77
C ALA A 114 2.73 -7.08 2.42
N LEU A 115 3.58 -6.15 2.86
CA LEU A 115 3.36 -4.71 2.66
C LEU A 115 3.37 -4.29 1.18
N ASP A 116 3.99 -5.10 0.32
CA ASP A 116 4.01 -4.90 -1.13
C ASP A 116 2.74 -5.42 -1.81
N ASP A 117 2.02 -6.34 -1.16
CA ASP A 117 0.97 -7.14 -1.76
C ASP A 117 -0.40 -6.74 -1.24
N MET A 118 -1.23 -6.18 -2.11
CA MET A 118 -2.68 -5.99 -1.91
C MET A 118 -3.10 -5.27 -0.60
N ILE A 119 -2.16 -4.72 0.17
CA ILE A 119 -2.40 -3.79 1.26
C ILE A 119 -2.36 -2.39 0.66
N ALA A 120 -3.52 -1.78 0.49
CA ALA A 120 -3.66 -0.42 0.01
C ALA A 120 -3.94 0.55 1.15
N ILE A 121 -3.42 1.76 1.03
CA ILE A 121 -3.73 2.88 1.92
C ILE A 121 -4.61 3.84 1.17
N THR A 122 -5.70 4.18 1.84
CA THR A 122 -6.80 4.92 1.26
C THR A 122 -7.27 5.99 2.23
N PHE A 123 -7.85 7.06 1.69
CA PHE A 123 -8.27 8.23 2.45
C PHE A 123 -9.76 8.44 2.27
N THR A 124 -10.52 8.34 3.34
CA THR A 124 -11.97 8.62 3.33
C THR A 124 -12.21 9.98 3.97
N VAL A 125 -13.06 10.84 3.38
CA VAL A 125 -13.34 12.15 3.97
C VAL A 125 -13.77 12.01 5.43
N ASN A 126 -13.28 12.86 6.32
CA ASN A 126 -13.65 12.78 7.72
C ASN A 126 -15.12 13.21 7.92
N PRO A 127 -15.94 12.49 8.71
CA PRO A 127 -17.36 12.82 8.90
C PRO A 127 -17.60 14.17 9.56
N ALA A 128 -16.62 14.73 10.30
CA ALA A 128 -16.71 16.08 10.86
C ALA A 128 -16.57 17.19 9.79
N ILE A 129 -16.05 16.85 8.60
CA ILE A 129 -15.96 17.77 7.46
C ILE A 129 -17.15 17.59 6.54
N ARG A 130 -17.38 16.34 6.11
CA ARG A 130 -18.50 15.97 5.24
C ARG A 130 -18.88 14.53 5.53
N ARG A 131 -20.06 14.33 6.12
CA ARG A 131 -20.60 12.98 6.32
C ARG A 131 -21.08 12.38 5.00
N ILE A 132 -20.64 11.17 4.67
CA ILE A 132 -21.06 10.41 3.49
C ILE A 132 -21.74 9.11 3.90
N ALA A 133 -22.55 8.52 3.03
CA ALA A 133 -23.30 7.29 3.34
C ALA A 133 -22.39 6.14 3.85
N TYR A 134 -21.16 6.07 3.34
CA TYR A 134 -20.19 5.02 3.67
C TYR A 134 -19.56 5.13 5.06
N HIS A 135 -19.82 6.21 5.81
CA HIS A 135 -19.49 6.26 7.25
C HIS A 135 -20.38 5.34 8.08
N ASP A 136 -21.56 4.98 7.57
CA ASP A 136 -22.55 4.13 8.21
C ASP A 136 -22.84 2.91 7.32
N PRO A 137 -21.89 1.97 7.14
CA PRO A 137 -22.00 0.90 6.14
C PRO A 137 -23.24 0.01 6.32
N GLN A 138 -23.74 -0.11 7.55
CA GLN A 138 -24.96 -0.84 7.89
C GLN A 138 -26.25 -0.23 7.32
N THR A 139 -26.19 1.01 6.84
CA THR A 139 -27.34 1.72 6.24
C THR A 139 -27.32 1.70 4.72
N LEU A 140 -26.24 1.20 4.12
CA LEU A 140 -26.09 1.10 2.67
C LEU A 140 -27.09 0.11 2.09
N SER A 141 -27.48 0.33 0.83
CA SER A 141 -28.11 -0.70 0.01
C SER A 141 -27.21 -1.94 -0.08
N ALA A 142 -27.77 -3.13 -0.32
CA ALA A 142 -26.96 -4.33 -0.49
C ALA A 142 -25.98 -4.18 -1.67
N GLU A 143 -26.39 -3.45 -2.71
CA GLU A 143 -25.58 -3.15 -3.89
C GLU A 143 -24.37 -2.25 -3.57
N ASP A 144 -24.59 -1.12 -2.89
CA ASP A 144 -23.49 -0.23 -2.48
C ASP A 144 -22.57 -0.91 -1.47
N TYR A 145 -23.14 -1.70 -0.55
CA TYR A 145 -22.36 -2.47 0.40
C TYR A 145 -21.43 -3.45 -0.32
N LEU A 146 -21.95 -4.27 -1.23
CA LEU A 146 -21.17 -5.31 -1.90
C LEU A 146 -20.19 -4.73 -2.94
N PHE A 147 -20.66 -3.85 -3.83
CA PHE A 147 -19.91 -3.41 -5.01
C PHE A 147 -19.15 -2.09 -4.83
N ARG A 148 -19.37 -1.35 -3.73
CA ARG A 148 -18.62 -0.11 -3.45
C ARG A 148 -17.86 -0.18 -2.13
N TYR A 149 -18.48 -0.72 -1.08
CA TYR A 149 -17.86 -0.79 0.25
C TYR A 149 -17.04 -2.08 0.49
N ARG A 150 -17.45 -3.24 -0.02
CA ARG A 150 -16.75 -4.53 0.15
C ARG A 150 -15.87 -4.91 -1.04
N SER A 151 -15.73 -4.03 -2.03
CA SER A 151 -14.93 -4.27 -3.24
C SER A 151 -13.98 -3.11 -3.53
N ALA A 152 -12.78 -3.43 -4.01
CA ALA A 152 -11.80 -2.48 -4.52
C ALA A 152 -11.93 -2.40 -6.05
N ILE A 153 -11.84 -1.18 -6.60
CA ILE A 153 -11.97 -0.94 -8.05
C ILE A 153 -10.65 -1.19 -8.79
N GLU A 154 -9.54 -1.28 -8.05
CA GLU A 154 -8.18 -1.42 -8.56
C GLU A 154 -7.93 -2.77 -9.24
N GLY A 155 -8.67 -3.83 -8.88
CA GLY A 155 -8.55 -5.12 -9.53
C GLY A 155 -9.16 -5.10 -10.93
N LEU A 156 -8.32 -5.19 -11.96
CA LEU A 156 -8.69 -5.15 -13.37
C LEU A 156 -8.53 -6.54 -14.00
N ILE A 157 -9.47 -6.90 -14.88
CA ILE A 157 -9.29 -8.07 -15.76
C ILE A 157 -8.35 -7.71 -16.93
N PRO A 158 -7.89 -8.68 -17.75
CA PRO A 158 -6.88 -8.42 -18.79
C PRO A 158 -7.22 -7.33 -19.82
N ASP A 159 -8.50 -7.04 -20.04
CA ASP A 159 -8.94 -5.96 -20.93
C ASP A 159 -8.94 -4.56 -20.29
N GLY A 160 -8.60 -4.46 -19.00
CA GLY A 160 -8.57 -3.22 -18.22
C GLY A 160 -9.87 -2.88 -17.50
N THR A 161 -10.94 -3.67 -17.64
CA THR A 161 -12.21 -3.44 -16.95
C THR A 161 -12.08 -3.75 -15.46
N PRO A 162 -12.58 -2.89 -14.54
CA PRO A 162 -12.65 -3.23 -13.13
C PRO A 162 -13.46 -4.50 -12.89
N PHE A 163 -12.88 -5.48 -12.20
CA PHE A 163 -13.53 -6.77 -11.95
C PHE A 163 -14.82 -6.64 -11.14
N VAL A 164 -14.90 -5.63 -10.26
CA VAL A 164 -16.14 -5.31 -9.54
C VAL A 164 -17.30 -4.95 -10.49
N LYS A 165 -17.02 -4.31 -11.64
CA LYS A 165 -18.03 -3.98 -12.65
C LYS A 165 -18.49 -5.23 -13.39
N VAL A 166 -17.58 -6.17 -13.65
CA VAL A 166 -17.94 -7.48 -14.19
C VAL A 166 -18.87 -8.22 -13.22
N ARG A 167 -18.52 -8.26 -11.92
CA ARG A 167 -19.39 -8.88 -10.89
C ARG A 167 -20.76 -8.21 -10.81
N GLU A 168 -20.83 -6.89 -10.90
CA GLU A 168 -22.08 -6.12 -10.94
C GLU A 168 -22.93 -6.51 -12.16
N MET A 169 -22.33 -6.71 -13.34
CA MET A 169 -23.03 -7.18 -14.55
C MET A 169 -23.50 -8.64 -14.48
N LEU A 170 -22.75 -9.51 -13.79
CA LEU A 170 -23.12 -10.92 -13.59
C LEU A 170 -24.18 -11.09 -12.50
N ASN A 171 -24.42 -10.07 -11.67
CA ASN A 171 -25.41 -10.10 -10.61
C ASN A 171 -26.82 -10.29 -11.19
N ARG A 172 -27.60 -11.18 -10.55
CA ARG A 172 -28.99 -11.48 -10.93
C ARG A 172 -29.97 -11.22 -9.81
N GLY A 173 -29.52 -11.24 -8.57
CA GLY A 173 -30.33 -10.90 -7.41
C GLY A 173 -29.44 -10.63 -6.21
N LEU A 174 -29.77 -9.61 -5.43
CA LEU A 174 -29.02 -9.22 -4.24
C LEU A 174 -29.97 -8.59 -3.23
N ALA A 175 -29.97 -9.09 -2.01
CA ALA A 175 -30.80 -8.54 -0.93
C ALA A 175 -30.16 -8.77 0.44
N TYR A 176 -30.52 -7.93 1.41
CA TYR A 176 -30.32 -8.24 2.82
C TYR A 176 -31.38 -9.23 3.31
N ILE A 177 -30.97 -10.08 4.24
CA ILE A 177 -31.85 -11.04 4.91
C ILE A 177 -31.68 -10.85 6.42
N GLU A 178 -32.74 -10.39 7.09
CA GLU A 178 -32.75 -10.22 8.55
C GLU A 178 -32.70 -11.58 9.29
N PRO A 179 -32.19 -11.63 10.53
CA PRO A 179 -32.16 -12.87 11.32
C PRO A 179 -33.53 -13.55 11.43
N GLY A 180 -33.58 -14.85 11.13
CA GLY A 180 -34.81 -15.64 11.18
C GLY A 180 -35.86 -15.27 10.14
N LYS A 181 -35.51 -14.46 9.12
CA LYS A 181 -36.40 -14.10 8.01
C LYS A 181 -36.04 -14.86 6.74
N THR A 182 -37.02 -14.94 5.85
CA THR A 182 -36.87 -15.49 4.51
C THR A 182 -37.12 -14.38 3.49
N THR A 183 -36.25 -14.28 2.51
CA THR A 183 -36.35 -13.37 1.36
C THR A 183 -36.38 -14.18 0.07
N THR A 184 -37.07 -13.67 -0.94
CA THR A 184 -37.13 -14.30 -2.25
C THR A 184 -36.31 -13.52 -3.28
N LEU A 185 -35.48 -14.22 -4.05
CA LEU A 185 -34.82 -13.68 -5.23
C LEU A 185 -35.36 -14.40 -6.48
N GLU A 186 -35.97 -13.64 -7.39
CA GLU A 186 -36.42 -14.15 -8.68
C GLU A 186 -35.37 -13.87 -9.75
N ILE A 187 -34.91 -14.93 -10.43
CA ILE A 187 -33.82 -14.87 -11.39
C ILE A 187 -34.24 -15.59 -12.67
N ILE A 188 -33.80 -15.07 -13.81
CA ILE A 188 -33.87 -15.81 -15.07
C ILE A 188 -32.53 -16.52 -15.25
N ALA A 189 -32.53 -17.85 -15.05
CA ALA A 189 -31.37 -18.70 -15.23
C ALA A 189 -31.15 -18.99 -16.73
N GLU A 190 -29.95 -18.67 -17.19
CA GLU A 190 -29.46 -18.99 -18.54
C GLU A 190 -28.42 -20.11 -18.45
N GLY A 191 -27.68 -20.40 -19.52
CA GLY A 191 -26.61 -21.40 -19.48
C GLY A 191 -25.49 -21.08 -18.46
N GLY A 192 -24.77 -22.10 -18.02
CA GLY A 192 -23.62 -21.98 -17.12
C GLY A 192 -23.98 -22.35 -15.69
N ALA A 193 -23.70 -21.47 -14.73
CA ALA A 193 -23.97 -21.74 -13.32
C ALA A 193 -24.46 -20.50 -12.56
N LEU A 194 -25.24 -20.72 -11.50
CA LEU A 194 -25.59 -19.70 -10.51
C LEU A 194 -24.72 -19.88 -9.28
N HIS A 195 -23.89 -18.88 -8.98
CA HIS A 195 -23.05 -18.83 -7.79
C HIS A 195 -23.59 -17.78 -6.82
N GLY A 196 -24.00 -18.22 -5.64
CA GLY A 196 -24.50 -17.33 -4.59
C GLY A 196 -23.53 -17.25 -3.42
N SER A 197 -23.37 -16.06 -2.84
CA SER A 197 -22.47 -15.85 -1.70
C SER A 197 -22.83 -14.57 -0.95
N SER A 198 -22.37 -14.48 0.30
CA SER A 198 -22.26 -13.22 1.05
C SER A 198 -20.81 -12.77 1.11
N SER A 199 -20.56 -11.47 1.29
CA SER A 199 -19.21 -11.00 1.64
C SER A 199 -18.91 -11.13 3.13
N ASP A 200 -19.92 -11.42 3.96
CA ASP A 200 -19.80 -11.50 5.42
C ASP A 200 -20.01 -12.93 5.96
N SER A 201 -20.22 -13.92 5.10
CA SER A 201 -20.30 -15.34 5.46
C SER A 201 -19.35 -16.18 4.61
N ASP A 202 -18.91 -17.32 5.16
CA ASP A 202 -18.26 -18.38 4.37
C ASP A 202 -19.31 -19.24 3.62
N ALA A 203 -20.61 -19.04 3.89
CA ALA A 203 -21.68 -19.72 3.17
C ALA A 203 -21.79 -19.27 1.71
N GLY A 204 -21.85 -20.26 0.82
CA GLY A 204 -22.07 -20.06 -0.61
C GLY A 204 -22.98 -21.14 -1.18
N ILE A 205 -23.41 -20.95 -2.43
CA ILE A 205 -24.15 -21.92 -3.21
C ILE A 205 -23.63 -21.99 -4.65
N LEU A 206 -23.72 -23.15 -5.28
CA LEU A 206 -23.40 -23.37 -6.68
C LEU A 206 -24.43 -24.29 -7.36
N PHE A 207 -25.24 -23.73 -8.24
CA PHE A 207 -26.21 -24.48 -9.03
C PHE A 207 -25.82 -24.49 -10.50
N ILE A 208 -25.65 -25.68 -11.09
CA ILE A 208 -25.33 -25.83 -12.50
C ILE A 208 -26.62 -25.80 -13.32
N VAL A 209 -26.64 -24.99 -14.39
CA VAL A 209 -27.77 -24.97 -15.32
C VAL A 209 -27.55 -26.03 -16.38
N ASP A 210 -28.31 -27.12 -16.29
CA ASP A 210 -28.19 -28.26 -17.19
C ASP A 210 -29.02 -28.03 -18.46
N PRO A 211 -28.39 -27.93 -19.64
CA PRO A 211 -29.09 -27.71 -20.90
C PRO A 211 -29.95 -28.91 -21.33
N ALA A 212 -29.77 -30.09 -20.73
CA ALA A 212 -30.59 -31.27 -20.99
C ALA A 212 -31.97 -31.21 -20.30
N LEU A 213 -32.13 -30.36 -19.28
CA LEU A 213 -33.40 -30.20 -18.58
C LEU A 213 -34.33 -29.24 -19.35
N PRO A 214 -35.64 -29.54 -19.44
CA PRO A 214 -36.59 -28.67 -20.12
C PRO A 214 -36.73 -27.32 -19.36
N PRO A 215 -36.67 -26.17 -20.07
CA PRO A 215 -36.79 -24.88 -19.40
C PRO A 215 -38.13 -24.72 -18.66
N GLY A 216 -38.12 -24.13 -17.47
CA GLY A 216 -39.32 -24.01 -16.64
C GLY A 216 -39.15 -23.16 -15.39
N GLU A 217 -40.26 -22.91 -14.69
CA GLU A 217 -40.26 -22.27 -13.38
C GLU A 217 -39.86 -23.26 -12.29
N GLN A 218 -38.89 -22.88 -11.45
CA GLN A 218 -38.38 -23.69 -10.36
C GLN A 218 -38.35 -22.87 -9.06
N ARG A 219 -38.62 -23.53 -7.93
CA ARG A 219 -38.53 -22.96 -6.58
C ARG A 219 -37.51 -23.73 -5.77
N ILE A 220 -36.56 -23.03 -5.16
CA ILE A 220 -35.46 -23.62 -4.41
C ILE A 220 -35.38 -22.92 -3.05
N ALA A 221 -35.68 -23.66 -1.99
CA ALA A 221 -35.52 -23.17 -0.63
C ALA A 221 -34.09 -23.43 -0.15
N ILE A 222 -33.41 -22.38 0.31
CA ILE A 222 -32.03 -22.45 0.80
C ILE A 222 -31.98 -21.88 2.20
N ARG A 223 -31.44 -22.67 3.13
CA ARG A 223 -31.11 -22.22 4.48
C ARG A 223 -29.67 -21.75 4.47
N VAL A 224 -29.40 -20.51 4.88
CA VAL A 224 -28.07 -19.91 4.89
C VAL A 224 -27.69 -19.52 6.32
N ASP A 225 -26.60 -20.09 6.81
CA ASP A 225 -25.91 -19.69 8.05
C ASP A 225 -24.62 -18.91 7.71
N LEU A 226 -23.79 -18.56 8.69
CA LEU A 226 -22.53 -17.85 8.47
C LEU A 226 -21.42 -18.74 7.88
N GLU A 227 -21.52 -20.05 8.00
CA GLU A 227 -20.48 -21.00 7.57
C GLU A 227 -20.91 -21.89 6.41
N SER A 228 -22.22 -22.13 6.23
CA SER A 228 -22.72 -23.06 5.23
C SER A 228 -24.11 -22.70 4.73
N SER A 229 -24.45 -23.25 3.57
CA SER A 229 -25.80 -23.22 2.99
C SER A 229 -26.35 -24.63 2.85
N THR A 230 -27.67 -24.79 2.87
CA THR A 230 -28.31 -26.08 2.58
C THR A 230 -29.59 -25.89 1.76
N PRO A 231 -29.68 -26.48 0.56
CA PRO A 231 -28.57 -27.07 -0.21
C PRO A 231 -27.51 -26.02 -0.60
N ASP A 232 -26.25 -26.43 -0.64
CA ASP A 232 -25.13 -25.62 -1.15
C ASP A 232 -24.83 -25.87 -2.63
N THR A 233 -25.32 -26.98 -3.17
CA THR A 233 -25.09 -27.38 -4.56
C THR A 233 -26.33 -27.99 -5.19
N GLY A 234 -26.41 -27.96 -6.52
CA GLY A 234 -27.48 -28.65 -7.23
C GLY A 234 -27.45 -28.43 -8.75
N THR A 235 -28.43 -28.99 -9.42
CA THR A 235 -28.64 -28.86 -10.87
C THR A 235 -30.04 -28.30 -11.11
N ILE A 236 -30.16 -27.33 -12.02
CA ILE A 236 -31.42 -26.64 -12.35
C ILE A 236 -31.61 -26.56 -13.86
N ALA A 237 -32.85 -26.42 -14.30
CA ALA A 237 -33.16 -26.09 -15.69
C ALA A 237 -32.99 -24.58 -15.95
N ALA A 238 -32.81 -24.20 -17.22
CA ALA A 238 -32.92 -22.80 -17.63
C ALA A 238 -34.35 -22.25 -17.41
N GLY A 239 -34.52 -20.95 -17.24
CA GLY A 239 -35.82 -20.30 -17.04
C GLY A 239 -35.95 -19.60 -15.69
N LYS A 240 -37.19 -19.37 -15.24
CA LYS A 240 -37.44 -18.62 -14.01
C LYS A 240 -37.09 -19.47 -12.78
N VAL A 241 -36.21 -18.97 -11.94
CA VAL A 241 -35.82 -19.63 -10.68
C VAL A 241 -36.10 -18.68 -9.53
N ILE A 242 -36.84 -19.17 -8.55
CA ILE A 242 -37.24 -18.44 -7.35
C ILE A 242 -36.48 -19.05 -6.18
N PHE A 243 -35.47 -18.34 -5.70
CA PHE A 243 -34.71 -18.73 -4.52
C PHE A 243 -35.38 -18.19 -3.26
N GLU A 244 -35.81 -19.07 -2.36
CA GLU A 244 -36.34 -18.75 -1.03
C GLU A 244 -35.21 -18.87 0.00
N LEU A 245 -34.51 -17.76 0.23
CA LEU A 245 -33.33 -17.69 1.07
C LEU A 245 -33.72 -17.40 2.53
N SER A 246 -33.48 -18.35 3.42
CA SER A 246 -33.78 -18.24 4.85
C SER A 246 -32.51 -18.03 5.66
N ASN A 247 -32.40 -16.88 6.32
CA ASN A 247 -31.29 -16.59 7.24
C ASN A 247 -31.53 -17.31 8.58
N VAL A 248 -30.70 -18.30 8.87
CA VAL A 248 -30.73 -19.05 10.14
C VAL A 248 -29.66 -18.59 11.13
N ALA A 249 -28.82 -17.63 10.74
CA ALA A 249 -27.84 -17.00 11.60
C ALA A 249 -28.50 -15.99 12.56
N ASP A 250 -27.73 -15.54 13.55
CA ASP A 250 -28.14 -14.57 14.56
C ASP A 250 -27.97 -13.10 14.12
N ARG A 251 -27.51 -12.87 12.89
CA ARG A 251 -27.23 -11.52 12.35
C ARG A 251 -27.70 -11.38 10.90
N ARG A 252 -27.98 -10.13 10.51
CA ARG A 252 -28.30 -9.76 9.14
C ARG A 252 -27.06 -9.89 8.25
N PHE A 253 -27.24 -10.35 7.02
CA PHE A 253 -26.21 -10.31 5.97
C PHE A 253 -26.86 -10.11 4.59
N GLU A 254 -26.08 -9.65 3.63
CA GLU A 254 -26.45 -9.62 2.20
C GLU A 254 -26.14 -10.95 1.54
N PHE A 255 -27.00 -11.38 0.62
CA PHE A 255 -26.75 -12.56 -0.21
C PHE A 255 -27.02 -12.22 -1.66
N GLY A 256 -25.98 -12.37 -2.50
CA GLY A 256 -26.03 -12.10 -3.93
C GLY A 256 -25.93 -13.38 -4.73
N ILE A 257 -26.64 -13.46 -5.85
CA ILE A 257 -26.55 -14.56 -6.82
C ILE A 257 -26.03 -14.02 -8.15
N LEU A 258 -24.92 -14.57 -8.61
CA LEU A 258 -24.27 -14.25 -9.88
C LEU A 258 -24.52 -15.37 -10.90
N GLN A 259 -24.80 -15.04 -12.15
CA GLN A 259 -24.80 -16.00 -13.27
C GLN A 259 -23.41 -16.04 -13.90
N LEU A 260 -22.71 -17.16 -13.75
CA LEU A 260 -21.46 -17.45 -14.42
C LEU A 260 -21.74 -18.00 -15.83
N PRO A 261 -21.11 -17.44 -16.89
CA PRO A 261 -21.22 -17.99 -18.24
C PRO A 261 -20.71 -19.44 -18.33
N PRO A 262 -21.18 -20.24 -19.30
CA PRO A 262 -20.68 -21.59 -19.54
C PRO A 262 -19.15 -21.63 -19.74
N GLY A 263 -18.50 -22.61 -19.11
CA GLY A 263 -17.04 -22.83 -19.25
C GLY A 263 -16.17 -21.88 -18.43
N ILE A 264 -16.76 -21.00 -17.61
CA ILE A 264 -16.02 -20.16 -16.66
C ILE A 264 -16.10 -20.78 -15.26
N ASP A 265 -15.08 -21.54 -14.91
CA ASP A 265 -14.99 -22.21 -13.60
C ASP A 265 -14.18 -21.41 -12.57
N ARG A 266 -13.46 -20.38 -13.02
CA ARG A 266 -12.60 -19.52 -12.20
C ARG A 266 -12.62 -18.08 -12.70
N PRO A 267 -12.46 -17.09 -11.81
CA PRO A 267 -12.30 -15.71 -12.24
C PRO A 267 -11.03 -15.55 -13.10
N PRO A 268 -11.02 -14.62 -14.05
CA PRO A 268 -9.82 -14.28 -14.82
C PRO A 268 -8.70 -13.78 -13.88
N PRO A 269 -7.43 -13.92 -14.27
CA PRO A 269 -6.33 -13.33 -13.50
C PRO A 269 -6.52 -11.82 -13.41
N LEU A 270 -6.36 -11.28 -12.20
CA LEU A 270 -6.47 -9.85 -11.96
C LEU A 270 -5.09 -9.20 -11.97
N HIS A 271 -5.01 -8.05 -12.62
CA HIS A 271 -3.92 -7.11 -12.49
C HIS A 271 -4.42 -5.89 -11.72
N PHE A 272 -3.61 -5.35 -10.82
CA PHE A 272 -4.04 -4.24 -9.99
C PHE A 272 -3.51 -2.93 -10.54
N ALA A 273 -4.41 -1.96 -10.73
CA ALA A 273 -4.04 -0.58 -11.02
C ALA A 273 -3.13 -0.03 -9.90
N PRO A 274 -2.22 0.91 -10.19
CA PRO A 274 -1.34 1.48 -9.17
C PRO A 274 -2.12 2.06 -7.97
N PHE A 275 -1.73 1.65 -6.77
CA PHE A 275 -2.26 2.16 -5.51
C PHE A 275 -1.14 2.43 -4.50
N LEU A 276 -1.44 3.27 -3.51
CA LEU A 276 -0.51 3.54 -2.42
C LEU A 276 -0.38 2.29 -1.53
N SER A 277 0.65 1.49 -1.75
CA SER A 277 0.91 0.30 -0.96
C SER A 277 1.53 0.61 0.39
N GLY A 278 1.45 -0.36 1.32
CA GLY A 278 2.15 -0.31 2.60
C GLY A 278 3.63 -0.02 2.43
N LYS A 279 4.33 -0.77 1.56
CA LYS A 279 5.75 -0.53 1.30
C LYS A 279 6.02 0.92 0.90
N ARG A 280 5.26 1.46 -0.07
CA ARG A 280 5.46 2.84 -0.56
C ARG A 280 5.22 3.87 0.55
N LEU A 281 4.18 3.67 1.35
CA LEU A 281 3.89 4.56 2.48
C LEU A 281 5.04 4.55 3.53
N LEU A 282 5.55 3.37 3.91
CA LEU A 282 6.63 3.26 4.90
C LEU A 282 7.97 3.88 4.42
N THR A 283 8.15 4.02 3.10
CA THR A 283 9.28 4.73 2.47
C THR A 283 9.02 6.22 2.22
N THR A 284 7.92 6.76 2.73
CA THR A 284 7.58 8.20 2.60
C THR A 284 8.00 8.94 3.87
N GLN A 285 8.88 9.94 3.74
CA GLN A 285 9.36 10.72 4.89
C GLN A 285 8.22 11.43 5.63
N THR A 286 7.29 12.05 4.90
CA THR A 286 6.10 12.71 5.47
C THR A 286 5.27 11.79 6.35
N PHE A 287 5.10 10.52 5.95
CA PHE A 287 4.40 9.54 6.79
C PHE A 287 5.16 9.26 8.09
N ARG A 288 6.48 9.07 8.00
CA ARG A 288 7.34 8.85 9.18
C ARG A 288 7.37 10.03 10.14
N ASP A 289 7.21 11.26 9.63
CA ASP A 289 7.18 12.45 10.46
C ASP A 289 5.83 12.70 11.12
N LEU A 290 4.74 12.54 10.38
CA LEU A 290 3.39 12.85 10.87
C LEU A 290 2.75 11.71 11.67
N PHE A 291 3.07 10.45 11.36
CA PHE A 291 2.42 9.26 11.92
C PHE A 291 3.38 8.41 12.76
N ARG A 292 4.19 9.05 13.61
CA ARG A 292 5.21 8.40 14.47
C ARG A 292 4.65 7.34 15.43
N SER A 293 3.36 7.43 15.77
CA SER A 293 2.67 6.47 16.63
C SER A 293 2.26 5.18 15.91
N GLU A 294 2.36 5.12 14.58
CA GLU A 294 2.07 3.91 13.83
C GLU A 294 3.14 2.87 14.09
N VAL A 295 2.70 1.73 14.62
CA VAL A 295 3.58 0.61 15.01
C VAL A 295 3.03 -0.70 14.46
N ILE A 296 3.93 -1.65 14.21
CA ILE A 296 3.61 -3.03 13.84
C ILE A 296 3.50 -3.83 15.13
N ARG A 297 2.42 -4.62 15.26
CA ARG A 297 2.13 -5.37 16.49
C ARG A 297 3.00 -6.62 16.61
N GLY A 298 3.50 -6.86 17.82
CA GLY A 298 4.06 -8.14 18.23
C GLY A 298 5.40 -8.49 17.60
N HIS A 299 5.82 -9.73 17.78
CA HIS A 299 7.13 -10.24 17.37
C HIS A 299 7.20 -10.66 15.89
N GLU A 300 6.07 -10.71 15.19
CA GLU A 300 5.98 -11.35 13.86
C GLU A 300 6.39 -10.43 12.70
N GLY A 301 6.39 -9.10 12.90
CA GLY A 301 6.73 -8.13 11.85
C GLY A 301 5.82 -8.25 10.61
N LEU A 302 6.17 -7.54 9.54
CA LEU A 302 5.48 -7.61 8.25
C LEU A 302 6.47 -7.80 7.11
N GLY A 303 6.20 -8.77 6.24
CA GLY A 303 7.05 -9.03 5.09
C GLY A 303 7.09 -7.85 4.11
N VAL A 304 8.28 -7.57 3.59
CA VAL A 304 8.55 -6.68 2.47
C VAL A 304 9.38 -7.47 1.46
N LYS A 305 8.82 -7.75 0.30
CA LYS A 305 9.43 -8.60 -0.73
C LYS A 305 10.73 -8.03 -1.28
N ASP A 306 10.77 -6.72 -1.48
CA ASP A 306 11.94 -6.03 -2.01
C ASP A 306 11.93 -4.56 -1.60
N ILE A 307 13.03 -4.12 -1.00
CA ILE A 307 13.30 -2.73 -0.62
C ILE A 307 14.79 -2.42 -0.79
N ALA A 308 15.10 -1.22 -1.25
CA ALA A 308 16.48 -0.74 -1.29
C ALA A 308 16.84 -0.03 0.01
N LEU A 309 17.92 -0.47 0.65
CA LEU A 309 18.46 0.10 1.87
C LEU A 309 19.80 0.76 1.56
N LEU A 310 19.92 2.02 1.96
CA LEU A 310 21.15 2.80 1.89
C LEU A 310 21.67 2.99 3.31
N PHE A 311 22.95 2.69 3.50
CA PHE A 311 23.68 3.01 4.71
C PHE A 311 24.77 4.02 4.41
N THR A 312 24.93 4.98 5.31
CA THR A 312 26.09 5.88 5.33
C THR A 312 26.87 5.72 6.62
N ASP A 313 28.12 6.19 6.63
CA ASP A 313 29.00 6.23 7.80
C ASP A 313 30.05 7.33 7.57
N LEU A 314 30.54 7.97 8.63
CA LEU A 314 31.64 8.92 8.52
C LEU A 314 32.96 8.24 8.90
N LYS A 315 33.91 8.23 7.95
CA LYS A 315 35.24 7.70 8.23
C LYS A 315 35.96 8.61 9.23
N GLY A 316 36.45 8.03 10.32
CA GLY A 316 37.30 8.74 11.28
C GLY A 316 36.57 9.75 12.16
N SER A 317 35.26 9.59 12.39
CA SER A 317 34.47 10.49 13.24
C SER A 317 34.99 10.61 14.67
N THR A 318 35.53 9.55 15.26
CA THR A 318 36.18 9.64 16.58
C THR A 318 37.36 10.60 16.58
N ALA A 319 38.24 10.52 15.57
CA ALA A 319 39.39 11.42 15.44
C ALA A 319 38.95 12.86 15.13
N LEU A 320 37.82 13.02 14.44
CA LEU A 320 37.19 14.33 14.25
C LEU A 320 36.75 14.92 15.60
N TYR A 321 36.10 14.14 16.46
CA TYR A 321 35.64 14.56 17.78
C TYR A 321 36.81 15.04 18.65
N ASP A 322 37.90 14.28 18.69
CA ASP A 322 39.11 14.65 19.42
C ASP A 322 39.73 15.96 18.91
N ARG A 323 39.70 16.19 17.58
CA ARG A 323 40.36 17.34 16.95
C ARG A 323 39.61 18.65 17.14
N ILE A 324 38.28 18.64 17.05
CA ILE A 324 37.46 19.88 17.06
C ILE A 324 36.60 20.04 18.32
N GLY A 325 36.60 19.05 19.21
CA GLY A 325 35.81 18.99 20.43
C GLY A 325 34.35 18.60 20.17
N ASP A 326 33.75 17.91 21.14
CA ASP A 326 32.43 17.27 21.04
C ASP A 326 31.32 18.22 20.57
N LEU A 327 31.27 19.45 21.09
CA LEU A 327 30.20 20.39 20.74
C LEU A 327 30.25 20.82 19.26
N ASN A 328 31.45 21.13 18.76
CA ASN A 328 31.62 21.55 17.36
C ASN A 328 31.41 20.36 16.41
N ALA A 329 31.89 19.19 16.81
CA ALA A 329 31.65 17.96 16.09
C ALA A 329 30.17 17.61 16.00
N PHE A 330 29.44 17.69 17.11
CA PHE A 330 28.00 17.46 17.13
C PHE A 330 27.26 18.41 16.20
N ALA A 331 27.58 19.71 16.23
CA ALA A 331 26.98 20.69 15.33
C ALA A 331 27.30 20.39 13.84
N LEU A 332 28.49 19.88 13.56
CA LEU A 332 28.90 19.48 12.21
C LEU A 332 28.13 18.23 11.74
N VAL A 333 27.96 17.25 12.62
CA VAL A 333 27.19 16.02 12.37
C VAL A 333 25.70 16.34 12.17
N GLN A 334 25.13 17.30 12.90
CA GLN A 334 23.75 17.75 12.66
C GLN A 334 23.59 18.38 11.26
N GLN A 335 24.50 19.27 10.86
CA GLN A 335 24.49 19.85 9.50
C GLN A 335 24.66 18.78 8.41
N HIS A 336 25.45 17.76 8.69
CA HIS A 336 25.59 16.59 7.84
C HIS A 336 24.27 15.83 7.71
N PHE A 337 23.59 15.55 8.81
CA PHE A 337 22.30 14.87 8.79
C PHE A 337 21.22 15.64 8.05
N ASP A 338 21.12 16.95 8.24
CA ASP A 338 20.14 17.79 7.54
C ASP A 338 20.30 17.67 6.02
N ARG A 339 21.56 17.63 5.53
CA ARG A 339 21.87 17.45 4.10
C ARG A 339 21.51 16.06 3.60
N LEU A 340 21.89 15.02 4.33
CA LEU A 340 21.56 13.65 3.94
C LEU A 340 20.05 13.43 3.94
N GLN A 341 19.32 14.01 4.89
CA GLN A 341 17.87 13.97 4.93
C GLN A 341 17.26 14.67 3.73
N ASP A 342 17.69 15.89 3.40
CA ASP A 342 17.19 16.63 2.25
C ASP A 342 17.42 15.86 0.93
N VAL A 343 18.62 15.32 0.71
CA VAL A 343 18.92 14.48 -0.46
C VAL A 343 18.06 13.22 -0.47
N THR A 344 17.93 12.53 0.66
CA THR A 344 17.08 11.32 0.78
C THR A 344 15.65 11.63 0.35
N VAL A 345 15.06 12.71 0.88
CA VAL A 345 13.69 13.12 0.56
C VAL A 345 13.58 13.51 -0.91
N ARG A 346 14.54 14.27 -1.45
CA ARG A 346 14.56 14.70 -2.86
C ARG A 346 14.49 13.52 -3.83
N HIS A 347 15.17 12.43 -3.47
CA HIS A 347 15.18 11.17 -4.23
C HIS A 347 14.14 10.15 -3.74
N ASN A 348 13.02 10.58 -3.15
CA ASN A 348 11.88 9.70 -2.83
C ASN A 348 12.21 8.57 -1.82
N GLY A 349 13.22 8.77 -0.98
CA GLY A 349 13.51 7.90 0.15
C GLY A 349 12.99 8.46 1.47
N ALA A 350 13.20 7.69 2.52
CA ALA A 350 12.99 8.15 3.88
C ALA A 350 14.09 7.66 4.84
N ILE A 351 14.40 8.51 5.81
CA ILE A 351 15.32 8.18 6.90
C ILE A 351 14.62 7.22 7.85
N ILE A 352 15.24 6.06 8.07
CA ILE A 352 14.75 5.04 9.01
C ILE A 352 15.20 5.38 10.41
N LYS A 353 16.50 5.58 10.57
CA LYS A 353 17.15 5.95 11.82
C LYS A 353 18.55 6.47 11.56
N THR A 354 19.09 7.17 12.55
CA THR A 354 20.51 7.48 12.66
C THR A 354 21.16 6.53 13.67
N ILE A 355 22.44 6.21 13.47
CA ILE A 355 23.22 5.30 14.34
C ILE A 355 24.56 5.98 14.61
N GLY A 356 24.66 6.75 15.69
CA GLY A 356 25.82 7.63 15.89
C GLY A 356 25.82 8.72 14.82
N ASP A 357 26.80 8.67 13.91
CA ASP A 357 27.03 9.51 12.72
C ASP A 357 26.57 8.85 11.41
N ALA A 358 26.14 7.59 11.46
CA ALA A 358 25.62 6.85 10.32
C ALA A 358 24.13 7.13 10.07
N VAL A 359 23.71 7.07 8.80
CA VAL A 359 22.31 7.12 8.37
C VAL A 359 21.90 5.78 7.78
N MET A 360 20.73 5.30 8.18
CA MET A 360 20.00 4.25 7.47
C MET A 360 18.79 4.87 6.78
N ALA A 361 18.71 4.73 5.46
CA ALA A 361 17.59 5.19 4.64
C ALA A 361 17.00 4.03 3.82
N ALA A 362 15.72 4.12 3.50
CA ALA A 362 15.05 3.16 2.63
C ALA A 362 14.39 3.86 1.44
N PHE A 363 14.42 3.17 0.31
CA PHE A 363 13.89 3.63 -0.97
C PHE A 363 13.02 2.56 -1.60
N LEU A 364 11.93 2.99 -2.24
CA LEU A 364 11.07 2.09 -3.01
C LEU A 364 11.84 1.49 -4.21
N ARG A 365 12.64 2.32 -4.91
CA ARG A 365 13.37 1.92 -6.12
C ARG A 365 14.88 1.97 -5.87
N PRO A 366 15.65 0.96 -6.30
CA PRO A 366 17.12 0.99 -6.20
C PRO A 366 17.75 2.16 -6.97
N ALA A 367 17.20 2.54 -8.12
CA ALA A 367 17.67 3.70 -8.89
C ALA A 367 17.62 5.00 -8.08
N ASP A 368 16.55 5.21 -7.31
CA ASP A 368 16.40 6.36 -6.43
C ASP A 368 17.47 6.36 -5.32
N ALA A 369 17.75 5.20 -4.71
CA ALA A 369 18.79 5.06 -3.70
C ALA A 369 20.19 5.38 -4.25
N VAL A 370 20.48 4.92 -5.48
CA VAL A 370 21.78 5.20 -6.13
C VAL A 370 21.92 6.67 -6.49
N GLN A 371 20.87 7.31 -7.02
CA GLN A 371 20.89 8.76 -7.28
C GLN A 371 21.05 9.56 -5.99
N ALA A 372 20.38 9.15 -4.91
CA ALA A 372 20.58 9.73 -3.59
C ALA A 372 22.04 9.59 -3.12
N ALA A 373 22.66 8.42 -3.27
CA ALA A 373 24.06 8.22 -2.89
C ALA A 373 25.01 9.15 -3.65
N LEU A 374 24.82 9.31 -4.96
CA LEU A 374 25.63 10.20 -5.80
C LEU A 374 25.48 11.67 -5.36
N ASP A 375 24.25 12.12 -5.13
CA ASP A 375 23.96 13.48 -4.67
C ASP A 375 24.48 13.73 -3.26
N MET A 376 24.37 12.75 -2.35
CA MET A 376 24.92 12.85 -0.99
C MET A 376 26.43 13.08 -1.03
N ARG A 377 27.15 12.31 -1.86
CA ARG A 377 28.60 12.50 -2.06
C ARG A 377 28.91 13.91 -2.61
N SER A 378 28.13 14.38 -3.59
CA SER A 378 28.30 15.72 -4.17
C SER A 378 28.05 16.85 -3.15
N GLU A 379 26.98 16.73 -2.36
CA GLU A 379 26.62 17.69 -1.30
C GLU A 379 27.71 17.75 -0.21
N ILE A 380 28.24 16.61 0.22
CA ILE A 380 29.33 16.57 1.21
C ILE A 380 30.64 17.13 0.63
N ALA A 381 30.95 16.86 -0.63
CA ALA A 381 32.11 17.48 -1.29
C ALA A 381 31.96 19.02 -1.35
N SER A 382 30.76 19.54 -1.66
CA SER A 382 30.45 20.97 -1.64
C SER A 382 30.53 21.58 -0.23
N PHE A 383 30.08 20.82 0.78
CA PHE A 383 30.18 21.20 2.18
C PHE A 383 31.63 21.31 2.64
N ASN A 384 32.45 20.30 2.32
CA ASN A 384 33.87 20.26 2.67
C ASN A 384 34.67 21.42 2.06
N LYS A 385 34.33 21.86 0.84
CA LYS A 385 34.96 23.02 0.20
C LYS A 385 34.84 24.31 1.02
N ARG A 386 33.77 24.46 1.82
CA ARG A 386 33.55 25.63 2.68
C ARG A 386 34.25 25.52 4.03
N GLN A 387 34.62 24.30 4.44
CA GLN A 387 35.26 24.02 5.71
C GLN A 387 36.36 22.94 5.57
N PRO A 388 37.45 23.22 4.84
CA PRO A 388 38.46 22.21 4.48
C PRO A 388 39.08 21.54 5.71
N ASP A 389 39.31 22.31 6.77
CA ASP A 389 39.92 21.84 8.03
C ASP A 389 39.02 20.86 8.81
N LYS A 390 37.73 20.79 8.44
CA LYS A 390 36.71 19.94 9.07
C LYS A 390 36.06 18.98 8.07
N ALA A 391 36.77 18.64 7.00
CA ALA A 391 36.24 17.79 5.95
C ALA A 391 35.71 16.45 6.49
N LEU A 392 34.48 16.12 6.09
CA LEU A 392 33.82 14.86 6.38
C LEU A 392 34.05 13.88 5.24
N ILE A 393 34.37 12.63 5.56
CA ILE A 393 34.55 11.57 4.55
C ILE A 393 33.36 10.63 4.65
N LEU A 394 32.56 10.56 3.59
CA LEU A 394 31.33 9.79 3.59
C LEU A 394 31.55 8.42 2.92
N LYS A 395 31.16 7.37 3.63
CA LYS A 395 31.09 6.01 3.10
C LYS A 395 29.64 5.70 2.79
N ILE A 396 29.33 5.19 1.60
CA ILE A 396 27.94 4.84 1.24
C ILE A 396 27.87 3.42 0.70
N GLY A 397 26.86 2.68 1.13
CA GLY A 397 26.53 1.36 0.59
C GLY A 397 25.04 1.23 0.30
N VAL A 398 24.71 0.60 -0.83
CA VAL A 398 23.33 0.32 -1.21
C VAL A 398 23.17 -1.16 -1.52
N HIS A 399 22.16 -1.77 -0.91
CA HIS A 399 21.73 -3.14 -1.21
C HIS A 399 20.20 -3.20 -1.27
N LYS A 400 19.66 -4.19 -1.99
CA LYS A 400 18.22 -4.44 -2.04
C LYS A 400 17.91 -5.90 -1.80
N GLY A 401 16.71 -6.15 -1.28
CA GLY A 401 16.19 -7.51 -1.09
C GLY A 401 15.01 -7.54 -0.14
N ALA A 402 14.59 -8.75 0.21
CA ALA A 402 13.48 -8.96 1.13
C ALA A 402 13.86 -8.58 2.58
N ALA A 403 12.93 -7.93 3.27
CA ALA A 403 13.08 -7.52 4.66
C ALA A 403 11.78 -7.74 5.44
N ILE A 404 11.86 -7.59 6.75
CA ILE A 404 10.70 -7.59 7.64
C ILE A 404 10.60 -6.18 8.22
N ALA A 405 9.51 -5.47 7.94
CA ALA A 405 9.18 -4.24 8.64
C ALA A 405 8.77 -4.59 10.08
N VAL A 406 9.34 -3.90 11.05
CA VAL A 406 9.12 -4.14 12.48
C VAL A 406 8.98 -2.81 13.22
N THR A 407 8.57 -2.86 14.48
CA THR A 407 8.71 -1.73 15.39
C THR A 407 9.83 -2.00 16.39
N LEU A 408 10.87 -1.16 16.37
CA LEU A 408 11.97 -1.18 17.32
C LEU A 408 12.07 0.20 17.97
N ASN A 409 12.17 0.25 19.30
CA ASN A 409 12.20 1.50 20.06
C ASN A 409 11.06 2.45 19.68
N GLU A 410 9.84 1.90 19.58
CA GLU A 410 8.61 2.62 19.22
C GLU A 410 8.63 3.29 17.83
N ARG A 411 9.55 2.88 16.94
CA ARG A 411 9.64 3.40 15.57
C ARG A 411 9.65 2.29 14.54
N LEU A 412 9.14 2.58 13.35
CA LEU A 412 9.17 1.67 12.21
C LEU A 412 10.61 1.49 11.71
N ASP A 413 11.06 0.24 11.68
CA ASP A 413 12.41 -0.18 11.32
C ASP A 413 12.34 -1.41 10.39
N TYR A 414 13.49 -1.86 9.90
CA TYR A 414 13.61 -3.07 9.11
C TYR A 414 14.54 -4.07 9.79
N PHE A 415 14.19 -5.34 9.67
CA PHE A 415 14.96 -6.48 10.16
C PHE A 415 15.18 -7.50 9.05
N GLY A 416 16.27 -8.27 9.13
CA GLY A 416 16.57 -9.38 8.22
C GLY A 416 17.97 -9.30 7.61
N GLN A 417 18.30 -10.31 6.81
CA GLN A 417 19.63 -10.45 6.21
C GLN A 417 19.97 -9.29 5.26
N THR A 418 19.00 -8.75 4.52
CA THR A 418 19.20 -7.58 3.63
C THR A 418 19.69 -6.35 4.39
N VAL A 419 19.22 -6.09 5.61
CA VAL A 419 19.70 -4.97 6.45
C VAL A 419 21.19 -5.16 6.79
N ASN A 420 21.56 -6.38 7.19
CA ASN A 420 22.94 -6.73 7.53
C ASN A 420 23.87 -6.65 6.31
N ILE A 421 23.42 -7.11 5.14
CA ILE A 421 24.20 -7.02 3.90
C ILE A 421 24.38 -5.55 3.52
N ALA A 422 23.34 -4.71 3.55
CA ALA A 422 23.43 -3.30 3.21
C ALA A 422 24.47 -2.56 4.07
N ALA A 423 24.44 -2.76 5.39
CA ALA A 423 25.44 -2.20 6.30
C ALA A 423 26.87 -2.69 5.99
N ARG A 424 27.04 -3.97 5.62
CA ARG A 424 28.35 -4.53 5.26
C ARG A 424 28.85 -4.06 3.90
N VAL A 425 27.95 -3.87 2.92
CA VAL A 425 28.27 -3.27 1.62
C VAL A 425 28.78 -1.84 1.82
N GLN A 426 28.15 -1.06 2.71
CA GLN A 426 28.67 0.25 3.11
C GLN A 426 30.06 0.14 3.75
N GLY A 427 30.29 -0.88 4.58
CA GLY A 427 31.58 -1.14 5.22
C GLY A 427 32.74 -1.43 4.26
N LEU A 428 32.47 -1.76 2.98
CA LEU A 428 33.50 -1.92 1.94
C LEU A 428 34.02 -0.59 1.40
N ALA A 429 33.21 0.48 1.49
CA ALA A 429 33.59 1.79 1.02
C ALA A 429 34.70 2.37 1.90
N ASP A 430 35.74 2.95 1.29
CA ASP A 430 36.79 3.64 2.04
C ASP A 430 36.55 5.16 2.12
N ALA A 431 37.18 5.97 1.28
CA ALA A 431 37.03 7.43 1.31
C ALA A 431 36.24 7.94 0.09
N ASP A 432 35.06 8.53 0.34
CA ASP A 432 34.16 9.08 -0.69
C ASP A 432 33.72 8.05 -1.74
N GLU A 433 33.67 6.78 -1.34
CA GLU A 433 33.29 5.66 -2.18
C GLU A 433 31.83 5.26 -1.96
N ILE A 434 31.21 4.82 -3.05
CA ILE A 434 29.88 4.24 -3.04
C ILE A 434 30.02 2.80 -3.50
N PHE A 435 29.50 1.86 -2.71
CA PHE A 435 29.38 0.47 -3.11
C PHE A 435 27.92 0.10 -3.32
N VAL A 436 27.65 -0.63 -4.40
CA VAL A 436 26.32 -1.20 -4.68
C VAL A 436 26.43 -2.70 -4.87
N SER A 437 25.51 -3.47 -4.30
CA SER A 437 25.43 -4.92 -4.57
C SER A 437 25.00 -5.22 -6.00
N GLN A 438 25.28 -6.43 -6.50
CA GLN A 438 24.77 -6.92 -7.79
C GLN A 438 23.26 -6.71 -7.97
N ASP A 439 22.44 -7.06 -6.96
CA ASP A 439 20.99 -6.92 -7.04
C ASP A 439 20.52 -5.47 -7.26
N VAL A 440 21.30 -4.49 -6.79
CA VAL A 440 21.06 -3.06 -7.03
C VAL A 440 21.51 -2.69 -8.43
N TYR A 441 22.72 -3.11 -8.82
CA TYR A 441 23.29 -2.79 -10.13
C TYR A 441 22.46 -3.33 -11.30
N ASP A 442 21.81 -4.47 -11.12
CA ASP A 442 20.94 -5.09 -12.13
C ASP A 442 19.51 -4.54 -12.14
N ALA A 443 19.14 -3.72 -11.15
CA ALA A 443 17.82 -3.13 -11.11
C ALA A 443 17.62 -2.10 -12.23
N THR A 444 16.38 -2.04 -12.74
CA THR A 444 15.99 -1.14 -13.82
C THR A 444 16.35 0.32 -13.53
N GLY A 445 16.99 0.99 -14.49
CA GLY A 445 17.39 2.39 -14.42
C GLY A 445 18.69 2.67 -13.65
N VAL A 446 19.26 1.70 -12.93
CA VAL A 446 20.50 1.92 -12.16
C VAL A 446 21.71 2.10 -13.08
N ARG A 447 21.90 1.22 -14.06
CA ARG A 447 23.04 1.30 -14.99
C ARG A 447 23.05 2.58 -15.80
N ASP A 448 21.88 3.01 -16.28
CA ASP A 448 21.72 4.26 -17.02
C ASP A 448 22.07 5.46 -16.14
N GLY A 449 21.59 5.45 -14.88
CA GLY A 449 21.92 6.48 -13.88
C GLY A 449 23.40 6.50 -13.47
N LEU A 450 24.16 5.44 -13.76
CA LEU A 450 25.59 5.32 -13.49
C LEU A 450 26.46 5.51 -14.75
N ALA A 451 25.89 5.75 -15.92
CA ALA A 451 26.62 5.80 -17.19
C ALA A 451 27.74 6.86 -17.25
N ALA A 452 27.61 7.93 -16.46
CA ALA A 452 28.61 9.00 -16.36
C ALA A 452 29.68 8.76 -15.28
N PHE A 453 29.71 7.58 -14.63
CA PHE A 453 30.61 7.29 -13.52
C PHE A 453 31.48 6.08 -13.82
N ALA A 454 32.70 6.08 -13.28
CA ALA A 454 33.53 4.89 -13.30
C ALA A 454 32.92 3.81 -12.39
N VAL A 455 32.56 2.66 -12.94
CA VAL A 455 31.99 1.53 -12.19
C VAL A 455 32.93 0.34 -12.29
N GLU A 456 33.47 -0.08 -11.15
CA GLU A 456 34.45 -1.17 -11.07
C GLU A 456 33.85 -2.38 -10.36
N PRO A 457 33.72 -3.55 -11.02
CA PRO A 457 33.28 -4.76 -10.35
C PRO A 457 34.31 -5.26 -9.34
N ARG A 458 33.82 -5.80 -8.23
CA ARG A 458 34.58 -6.41 -7.14
C ARG A 458 33.81 -7.61 -6.60
N THR A 459 34.54 -8.47 -5.92
CA THR A 459 33.96 -9.58 -5.17
C THR A 459 34.31 -9.38 -3.70
N ALA A 460 33.31 -9.44 -2.83
CA ALA A 460 33.49 -9.22 -1.40
C ALA A 460 32.97 -10.41 -0.59
N GLN A 461 33.79 -10.92 0.32
CA GLN A 461 33.36 -11.88 1.32
C GLN A 461 32.87 -11.14 2.56
N LEU A 462 31.55 -11.08 2.72
CA LEU A 462 30.92 -10.38 3.85
C LEU A 462 30.81 -11.31 5.05
N ARG A 463 31.34 -10.91 6.21
CA ARG A 463 31.28 -11.71 7.45
C ARG A 463 29.85 -12.15 7.74
N GLY A 464 29.58 -13.45 7.86
CA GLY A 464 28.22 -13.95 8.16
C GLY A 464 27.27 -13.95 6.96
N VAL A 465 27.79 -13.84 5.74
CA VAL A 465 27.12 -14.22 4.49
C VAL A 465 27.88 -15.43 3.95
N GLN A 466 27.17 -16.51 3.60
CA GLN A 466 27.82 -17.78 3.24
C GLN A 466 28.53 -17.74 1.88
N GLN A 467 28.12 -16.83 0.98
CA GLN A 467 28.63 -16.74 -0.38
C GLN A 467 29.37 -15.41 -0.59
N GLU A 468 30.36 -15.42 -1.48
CA GLU A 468 30.94 -14.20 -2.00
C GLU A 468 29.88 -13.39 -2.74
N LEU A 469 29.82 -12.09 -2.46
CA LEU A 469 28.86 -11.19 -3.06
C LEU A 469 29.55 -10.34 -4.13
N PRO A 470 29.09 -10.37 -5.40
CA PRO A 470 29.52 -9.40 -6.39
C PRO A 470 29.00 -8.01 -6.02
N VAL A 471 29.89 -7.03 -6.04
CA VAL A 471 29.61 -5.64 -5.71
C VAL A 471 30.29 -4.73 -6.72
N PHE A 472 29.80 -3.51 -6.86
CA PHE A 472 30.34 -2.51 -7.78
C PHE A 472 30.73 -1.28 -6.99
N ARG A 473 32.01 -0.89 -7.14
CA ARG A 473 32.53 0.36 -6.63
C ARG A 473 32.22 1.45 -7.65
N VAL A 474 31.50 2.47 -7.23
CA VAL A 474 31.16 3.65 -8.04
C VAL A 474 32.12 4.78 -7.69
N GLY A 475 33.05 5.05 -8.60
CA GLY A 475 34.04 6.10 -8.50
C GLY A 475 33.50 7.49 -8.84
N ALA A 476 34.41 8.42 -9.13
CA ALA A 476 34.08 9.77 -9.58
C ALA A 476 33.40 9.76 -10.97
N ALA A 477 32.79 10.88 -11.34
CA ALA A 477 32.31 11.08 -12.70
C ALA A 477 33.48 10.96 -13.69
N ALA A 478 33.26 10.24 -14.79
CA ALA A 478 34.26 9.92 -15.81
C ALA A 478 34.62 11.11 -16.70
#